data_AF-A0A947J821-F1
#
_entry.id   AF-A0A947J821-F1
#
_cell.length_a   1.000
_cell.length_b   1.000
_cell.length_c   1.000
_cell.angle_alpha   90.00
_cell.angle_beta   90.00
_cell.angle_gamma   90.00
#
_symmetry.space_group_name_H-M   'P 1'
#
loop_
_entity.id
_entity.type
_entity.pdbx_description
1 polymer ?
#
loop_
_entity_poly.entity_id
_entity_poly.type
_entity_poly.pdbx_seq_one_letter_code
_entity_poly.pdbx_strand_id
1 'polypeptide(L)'
;MRPPRAIPWKDVRSVLQAVDRRRSVGKRDYAMLLLMACYGMGRAEVAALSLDDIDWHQRTLHIVRAKNNLEILLPLSDTVAAALASYLRRARPSSAARKVFLRATAPYTPLVAGSISAIVRRYAAKVGVKASPHTLRHSHACRQIELNAPPKCVSDVLGHTDPESLSTYVRVAHNRLRELCLPMP
;
A
#
# COMPACT_ATOMS: atom_id res chain seq x y z
N MET A 1 22.01 -7.48 -11.74
CA MET A 1 21.99 -7.60 -10.26
C MET A 1 20.56 -7.53 -9.73
N ARG A 2 20.14 -8.51 -8.92
CA ARG A 2 18.78 -8.60 -8.33
C ARG A 2 18.65 -7.64 -7.13
N PRO A 3 17.51 -6.93 -6.94
CA PRO A 3 17.31 -6.10 -5.75
C PRO A 3 17.26 -6.96 -4.48
N PRO A 4 17.59 -6.39 -3.30
CA PRO A 4 17.47 -7.09 -2.03
C PRO A 4 16.01 -7.48 -1.75
N ARG A 5 15.82 -8.47 -0.87
CA ARG A 5 14.49 -8.94 -0.46
C ARG A 5 13.72 -7.84 0.27
N ALA A 6 14.36 -7.11 1.18
CA ALA A 6 13.81 -5.93 1.87
C ALA A 6 14.88 -4.83 1.93
N ILE A 7 14.47 -3.59 2.17
CA ILE A 7 15.34 -2.46 2.51
C ILE A 7 14.98 -1.94 3.90
N PRO A 8 15.94 -1.37 4.64
CA PRO A 8 15.67 -0.70 5.92
C PRO A 8 14.51 0.29 5.82
N TRP A 9 13.70 0.40 6.90
CA TRP A 9 12.57 1.32 6.90
C TRP A 9 12.97 2.78 6.67
N LYS A 10 14.17 3.17 7.13
CA LYS A 10 14.75 4.49 6.83
C LYS A 10 14.84 4.75 5.32
N ASP A 11 15.20 3.75 4.53
CA ASP A 11 15.34 3.86 3.08
C ASP A 11 13.97 3.90 2.40
N VAL A 12 12.99 3.15 2.91
CA VAL A 12 11.59 3.27 2.47
C VAL A 12 11.08 4.70 2.65
N ARG A 13 11.37 5.33 3.80
CA ARG A 13 11.02 6.74 4.05
C ARG A 13 11.73 7.68 3.07
N SER A 14 13.03 7.48 2.84
CA SER A 14 13.78 8.27 1.86
C SER A 14 13.18 8.17 0.46
N VAL A 15 12.78 6.97 0.02
CA VAL A 15 12.10 6.77 -1.27
C VAL A 15 10.79 7.56 -1.36
N LEU A 16 9.99 7.56 -0.30
CA LEU A 16 8.73 8.33 -0.24
C LEU A 16 8.99 9.84 -0.26
N GLN A 17 10.02 10.31 0.46
CA GLN A 17 10.40 11.73 0.54
C GLN A 17 10.99 12.26 -0.77
N ALA A 18 11.61 11.41 -1.59
CA ALA A 18 12.16 11.78 -2.90
C ALA A 18 11.10 12.12 -3.97
N VAL A 19 9.81 11.96 -3.65
CA VAL A 19 8.70 12.26 -4.56
C VAL A 19 8.33 13.74 -4.50
N ASP A 20 8.48 14.44 -5.64
CA ASP A 20 8.01 15.83 -5.75
C ASP A 20 6.48 15.89 -5.93
N ARG A 21 5.77 16.02 -4.81
CA ARG A 21 4.31 16.06 -4.72
C ARG A 21 3.68 17.35 -5.29
N ARG A 22 4.48 18.34 -5.73
CA ARG A 22 3.94 19.54 -6.42
C ARG A 22 3.50 19.21 -7.85
N ARG A 23 4.13 18.23 -8.48
CA ARG A 23 3.81 17.77 -9.85
C ARG A 23 2.66 16.76 -9.83
N SER A 24 1.80 16.80 -10.86
CA SER A 24 0.67 15.86 -11.00
C SER A 24 1.13 14.39 -10.99
N VAL A 25 2.22 14.09 -11.72
CA VAL A 25 2.86 12.76 -11.73
C VAL A 25 3.38 12.38 -10.34
N GLY A 26 3.95 13.33 -9.60
CA GLY A 26 4.45 13.06 -8.25
C GLY A 26 3.35 12.73 -7.26
N LYS A 27 2.19 13.39 -7.31
CA LYS A 27 1.02 13.03 -6.48
C LYS A 27 0.56 11.60 -6.74
N ARG A 28 0.45 11.22 -8.02
CA ARG A 28 0.12 9.85 -8.44
C ARG A 28 1.13 8.85 -7.88
N ASP A 29 2.40 9.10 -8.12
CA ASP A 29 3.46 8.17 -7.75
C ASP A 29 3.63 8.05 -6.24
N TYR A 30 3.46 9.15 -5.50
CA TYR A 30 3.47 9.15 -4.04
C TYR A 30 2.36 8.27 -3.48
N ALA A 31 1.12 8.43 -3.97
CA ALA A 31 -0.01 7.59 -3.55
C ALA A 31 0.25 6.09 -3.83
N MET A 32 0.80 5.75 -5.01
CA MET A 32 1.17 4.37 -5.33
C MET A 32 2.22 3.81 -4.37
N LEU A 33 3.31 4.55 -4.13
CA LEU A 33 4.38 4.12 -3.23
C LEU A 33 3.89 3.98 -1.78
N LEU A 34 3.03 4.89 -1.35
CA LEU A 34 2.46 4.89 0.00
C LEU A 34 1.57 3.67 0.22
N LEU A 35 0.72 3.30 -0.74
CA LEU A 35 -0.07 2.06 -0.69
C LEU A 35 0.82 0.81 -0.53
N MET A 36 1.95 0.77 -1.24
CA MET A 36 2.91 -0.34 -1.12
C MET A 36 3.60 -0.37 0.24
N ALA A 37 3.98 0.80 0.78
CA ALA A 37 4.70 0.90 2.04
C ALA A 37 3.78 0.67 3.26
N CYS A 38 2.54 1.15 3.22
CA CYS A 38 1.60 1.10 4.33
C CYS A 38 0.78 -0.19 4.39
N TYR A 39 0.46 -0.79 3.24
CA TYR A 39 -0.40 -1.99 3.19
C TYR A 39 0.27 -3.19 2.52
N GLY A 40 1.54 -3.06 2.14
CA GLY A 40 2.26 -4.11 1.43
C GLY A 40 1.67 -4.44 0.06
N MET A 41 0.90 -3.53 -0.56
CA MET A 41 0.26 -3.80 -1.85
C MET A 41 1.30 -4.13 -2.92
N GLY A 42 1.02 -5.15 -3.73
CA GLY A 42 1.82 -5.51 -4.89
C GLY A 42 1.53 -4.60 -6.09
N ARG A 43 2.43 -4.58 -7.07
CA ARG A 43 2.26 -3.81 -8.31
C ARG A 43 0.95 -4.11 -9.06
N ALA A 44 0.50 -5.36 -9.05
CA ALA A 44 -0.73 -5.77 -9.72
C ALA A 44 -1.97 -5.27 -8.97
N GLU A 45 -1.96 -5.37 -7.64
CA GLU A 45 -3.01 -4.86 -6.75
C GLU A 45 -3.15 -3.33 -6.90
N VAL A 46 -2.03 -2.59 -6.89
CA VAL A 46 -2.05 -1.13 -7.10
C VAL A 46 -2.55 -0.77 -8.50
N ALA A 47 -2.13 -1.48 -9.55
CA ALA A 47 -2.62 -1.24 -10.91
C ALA A 47 -4.12 -1.56 -11.07
N ALA A 48 -4.61 -2.55 -10.32
CA ALA A 48 -5.98 -3.01 -10.39
C ALA A 48 -6.95 -2.16 -9.55
N LEU A 49 -6.47 -1.35 -8.61
CA LEU A 49 -7.32 -0.56 -7.73
C LEU A 49 -8.30 0.33 -8.51
N SER A 50 -9.59 0.16 -8.24
CA SER A 50 -10.72 0.91 -8.79
C SER A 50 -11.17 2.03 -7.85
N LEU A 51 -11.86 3.02 -8.39
CA LEU A 51 -12.54 4.04 -7.57
C LEU A 51 -13.60 3.43 -6.66
N ASP A 52 -14.23 2.33 -7.09
CA ASP A 52 -15.25 1.59 -6.33
C ASP A 52 -14.68 0.84 -5.12
N ASP A 53 -13.37 0.60 -5.13
CA ASP A 53 -12.68 -0.12 -4.06
C ASP A 53 -12.40 0.79 -2.85
N ILE A 54 -12.67 2.10 -2.98
CA ILE A 54 -12.40 3.11 -1.94
C ILE A 54 -13.72 3.60 -1.36
N ASP A 55 -14.05 3.16 -0.15
CA ASP A 55 -15.18 3.70 0.61
C ASP A 55 -14.68 4.83 1.53
N TRP A 56 -14.95 6.07 1.11
CA TRP A 56 -14.57 7.26 1.86
C TRP A 56 -15.42 7.48 3.11
N HIS A 57 -16.66 6.99 3.13
CA HIS A 57 -17.57 7.13 4.25
C HIS A 57 -17.23 6.12 5.35
N GLN A 58 -17.11 4.85 4.98
CA GLN A 58 -16.73 3.78 5.90
C GLN A 58 -15.23 3.76 6.21
N ARG A 59 -14.43 4.60 5.53
CA ARG A 59 -12.98 4.69 5.68
C ARG A 59 -12.33 3.32 5.45
N THR A 60 -12.69 2.65 4.36
CA THR A 60 -12.16 1.33 4.00
C THR A 60 -11.66 1.25 2.57
N LEU A 61 -10.72 0.34 2.35
CA LEU A 61 -10.14 0.00 1.05
C LEU A 61 -10.34 -1.49 0.81
N HIS A 62 -11.09 -1.86 -0.22
CA HIS A 62 -11.26 -3.23 -0.66
C HIS A 62 -10.15 -3.61 -1.63
N ILE A 63 -9.52 -4.76 -1.44
CA ILE A 63 -8.40 -5.21 -2.28
C ILE A 63 -8.58 -6.69 -2.59
N VAL A 64 -8.47 -7.01 -3.89
CA VAL A 64 -8.41 -8.39 -4.35
C VAL A 64 -6.96 -8.77 -4.65
N ARG A 65 -6.42 -9.74 -3.92
CA ARG A 65 -5.07 -10.27 -4.17
C ARG A 65 -5.09 -11.25 -5.34
N ALA A 66 -4.52 -10.83 -6.47
CA ALA A 66 -4.55 -11.60 -7.72
C ALA A 66 -3.98 -13.03 -7.64
N LYS A 67 -3.04 -13.32 -6.72
CA LYS A 67 -2.38 -14.65 -6.65
C LYS A 67 -3.32 -15.76 -6.14
N ASN A 68 -4.26 -15.42 -5.26
CA ASN A 68 -5.11 -16.39 -4.57
C ASN A 68 -6.58 -15.97 -4.53
N ASN A 69 -6.94 -14.92 -5.27
CA ASN A 69 -8.27 -14.30 -5.26
C ASN A 69 -8.77 -13.97 -3.85
N LEU A 70 -7.86 -13.64 -2.94
CA LEU A 70 -8.21 -13.30 -1.57
C LEU A 70 -8.66 -11.84 -1.52
N GLU A 71 -9.90 -11.63 -1.10
CA GLU A 71 -10.44 -10.32 -0.81
C GLU A 71 -10.06 -9.89 0.60
N ILE A 72 -9.62 -8.63 0.73
CA ILE A 72 -9.20 -8.04 1.99
C ILE A 72 -9.80 -6.65 2.10
N LEU A 73 -10.41 -6.37 3.24
CA LEU A 73 -10.83 -5.03 3.61
C LEU A 73 -9.78 -4.44 4.55
N LEU A 74 -9.22 -3.29 4.18
CA LEU A 74 -8.22 -2.56 4.96
C LEU A 74 -8.79 -1.21 5.42
N PRO A 75 -8.39 -0.69 6.59
CA PRO A 75 -8.75 0.67 6.97
C PRO A 75 -8.06 1.67 6.04
N LEU A 76 -8.80 2.66 5.56
CA LEU A 76 -8.30 3.80 4.81
C LEU A 76 -7.75 4.84 5.79
N SER A 77 -6.46 4.71 6.08
CA SER A 77 -5.74 5.61 6.98
C SER A 77 -5.73 7.05 6.48
N ASP A 78 -5.66 8.02 7.40
CA ASP A 78 -5.64 9.44 7.05
C ASP A 78 -4.52 9.81 6.07
N THR A 79 -3.32 9.27 6.29
CA THR A 79 -2.17 9.50 5.42
C THR A 79 -2.43 9.00 3.99
N VAL A 80 -3.03 7.81 3.83
CA VAL A 80 -3.34 7.25 2.51
C VAL A 80 -4.54 7.97 1.89
N ALA A 81 -5.58 8.24 2.67
CA ALA A 81 -6.76 8.99 2.26
C ALA A 81 -6.35 10.35 1.66
N ALA A 82 -5.49 11.09 2.38
CA ALA A 82 -4.99 12.39 1.94
C ALA A 82 -4.18 12.27 0.64
N ALA A 83 -3.31 11.26 0.51
CA ALA A 83 -2.52 11.04 -0.69
C ALA A 83 -3.39 10.69 -1.91
N LEU A 84 -4.35 9.78 -1.74
CA LEU A 84 -5.31 9.40 -2.76
C LEU A 84 -6.19 10.60 -3.16
N ALA A 85 -6.77 11.31 -2.19
CA ALA A 85 -7.60 12.48 -2.45
C ALA A 85 -6.82 13.59 -3.19
N SER A 86 -5.56 13.82 -2.81
CA SER A 86 -4.68 14.79 -3.48
C SER A 86 -4.46 14.43 -4.95
N TYR A 87 -4.23 13.15 -5.25
CA TYR A 87 -4.10 12.69 -6.63
C TYR A 87 -5.45 12.78 -7.38
N LEU A 88 -6.51 12.17 -6.84
CA LEU A 88 -7.82 12.06 -7.48
C LEU A 88 -8.42 13.43 -7.80
N ARG A 89 -8.32 14.40 -6.86
CA ARG A 89 -8.93 15.73 -7.02
C ARG A 89 -8.07 16.71 -7.80
N ARG A 90 -6.74 16.61 -7.74
CA ARG A 90 -5.83 17.67 -8.21
C ARG A 90 -4.85 17.25 -9.32
N ALA A 91 -4.85 15.99 -9.73
CA ALA A 91 -3.83 15.49 -10.66
C ALA A 91 -4.26 14.35 -11.58
N ARG A 92 -5.29 13.58 -11.23
CA ARG A 92 -5.82 12.52 -12.09
C ARG A 92 -6.46 13.15 -13.34
N PRO A 93 -6.02 12.80 -14.56
CA PRO A 93 -6.65 13.27 -15.78
C PRO A 93 -8.12 12.84 -15.85
N SER A 94 -8.95 13.63 -16.53
CA SER A 94 -10.32 13.22 -16.84
C SER A 94 -10.30 12.00 -17.77
N SER A 95 -11.06 10.96 -17.42
CA SER A 95 -11.12 9.70 -18.15
C SER A 95 -12.34 8.92 -17.70
N ALA A 96 -12.98 8.20 -18.62
CA ALA A 96 -14.08 7.27 -18.33
C ALA A 96 -13.62 6.01 -17.57
N ALA A 97 -12.31 5.73 -17.54
CA ALA A 97 -11.77 4.58 -16.83
C ALA A 97 -12.04 4.71 -15.32
N ARG A 98 -12.49 3.62 -14.68
CA ARG A 98 -12.71 3.58 -13.22
C ARG A 98 -11.46 3.22 -12.41
N LYS A 99 -10.35 2.85 -13.05
CA LYS A 99 -9.08 2.58 -12.35
C LYS A 99 -8.54 3.86 -11.71
N VAL A 100 -8.05 3.76 -10.48
CA VAL A 100 -7.50 4.89 -9.72
C VAL A 100 -6.35 5.51 -10.48
N PHE A 101 -5.34 4.71 -10.82
CA PHE A 101 -4.09 5.19 -11.40
C PHE A 101 -4.09 5.12 -12.93
N LEU A 102 -3.91 6.28 -13.56
CA LEU A 102 -3.86 6.43 -15.02
C LEU A 102 -2.46 6.83 -15.49
N ARG A 103 -2.22 6.65 -16.79
CA ARG A 103 -1.08 7.27 -17.49
C ARG A 103 -1.12 8.79 -17.35
N ALA A 104 0.06 9.40 -17.31
CA ALA A 104 0.20 10.86 -17.15
C ALA A 104 0.09 11.61 -18.48
N THR A 105 0.27 10.90 -19.59
CA THR A 105 0.22 11.42 -20.96
C THR A 105 -0.90 10.74 -21.72
N ALA A 106 -1.43 11.43 -22.74
CA ALA A 106 -2.43 10.86 -23.63
C ALA A 106 -1.88 9.62 -24.37
N PRO A 107 -2.72 8.61 -24.65
CA PRO A 107 -4.08 8.45 -24.13
C PRO A 107 -4.10 8.12 -22.62
N TYR A 108 -5.01 8.75 -21.86
CA TYR A 108 -5.14 8.62 -20.40
C TYR A 108 -5.78 7.30 -19.96
N THR A 109 -5.14 6.20 -20.33
CA THR A 109 -5.57 4.84 -20.02
C THR A 109 -5.05 4.37 -18.65
N PRO A 110 -5.63 3.29 -18.09
CA PRO A 110 -5.14 2.68 -16.86
C PRO A 110 -3.64 2.37 -16.90
N LEU A 111 -2.97 2.58 -15.78
CA LEU A 111 -1.55 2.30 -15.64
C LEU A 111 -1.32 0.78 -15.52
N VAL A 112 -0.39 0.24 -16.31
CA VAL A 112 -0.04 -1.18 -16.24
C VAL A 112 0.95 -1.46 -15.10
N ALA A 113 0.89 -2.67 -14.53
CA ALA A 113 1.73 -3.08 -13.40
C ALA A 113 3.25 -3.01 -13.69
N GLY A 114 3.66 -3.13 -14.96
CA GLY A 114 5.05 -2.96 -15.38
C GLY A 114 5.56 -1.53 -15.13
N SER A 115 4.75 -0.52 -15.46
CA SER A 115 5.09 0.89 -15.26
C SER A 115 5.32 1.23 -13.79
N ILE A 116 4.53 0.64 -12.89
CA ILE A 116 4.68 0.82 -11.45
C ILE A 116 6.05 0.31 -10.97
N SER A 117 6.54 -0.78 -11.55
CA SER A 117 7.86 -1.31 -11.21
C SER A 117 8.98 -0.34 -11.62
N ALA A 118 8.85 0.31 -12.78
CA ALA A 118 9.78 1.35 -13.22
C ALA A 118 9.73 2.58 -12.31
N ILE A 119 8.54 2.97 -11.84
CA ILE A 119 8.34 4.07 -10.90
C ILE A 119 9.06 3.81 -9.58
N VAL A 120 8.88 2.63 -8.97
CA VAL A 120 9.59 2.24 -7.74
C VAL A 120 11.10 2.32 -7.94
N ARG A 121 11.62 1.73 -9.03
CA ARG A 121 13.07 1.76 -9.32
C ARG A 121 13.60 3.18 -9.48
N ARG A 122 12.83 4.06 -10.14
CA ARG A 122 13.23 5.45 -10.35
C ARG A 122 13.38 6.21 -9.04
N TYR A 123 12.42 6.10 -8.12
CA TYR A 123 12.53 6.79 -6.81
C TYR A 123 13.56 6.13 -5.89
N ALA A 124 13.74 4.82 -5.99
CA ALA A 124 14.83 4.12 -5.30
C ALA A 124 16.20 4.61 -5.75
N ALA A 125 16.42 4.72 -7.07
CA ALA A 125 17.68 5.20 -7.62
C ALA A 125 18.00 6.64 -7.18
N LYS A 126 17.00 7.51 -7.04
CA LYS A 126 17.17 8.89 -6.55
C LYS A 126 17.78 8.98 -5.14
N VAL A 127 17.59 7.96 -4.32
CA VAL A 127 18.12 7.91 -2.95
C VAL A 127 19.24 6.89 -2.79
N GLY A 128 19.81 6.42 -3.91
CA GLY A 128 20.96 5.51 -3.91
C GLY A 128 20.63 4.07 -3.51
N VAL A 129 19.35 3.66 -3.50
CA VAL A 129 18.95 2.29 -3.10
C VAL A 129 18.36 1.50 -4.26
N LYS A 130 18.46 0.17 -4.19
CA LYS A 130 17.83 -0.74 -5.15
C LYS A 130 16.53 -1.27 -4.55
N ALA A 131 15.39 -0.91 -5.14
CA ALA A 131 14.10 -1.41 -4.71
C ALA A 131 13.19 -1.80 -5.87
N SER A 132 12.25 -2.69 -5.56
CA SER A 132 11.15 -3.12 -6.42
C SER A 132 9.84 -3.14 -5.62
N PRO A 133 8.68 -3.26 -6.27
CA PRO A 133 7.41 -3.42 -5.55
C PRO A 133 7.44 -4.57 -4.53
N HIS A 134 8.09 -5.69 -4.87
CA HIS A 134 8.27 -6.81 -3.94
C HIS A 134 9.19 -6.44 -2.77
N THR A 135 10.24 -5.65 -3.01
CA THR A 135 11.12 -5.16 -1.95
C THR A 135 10.36 -4.29 -0.96
N LEU A 136 9.49 -3.39 -1.43
CA LEU A 136 8.66 -2.55 -0.55
C LEU A 136 7.66 -3.40 0.26
N ARG A 137 7.01 -4.38 -0.38
CA ARG A 137 6.11 -5.31 0.32
C ARG A 137 6.81 -6.11 1.41
N HIS A 138 8.00 -6.64 1.13
CA HIS A 138 8.79 -7.34 2.14
C HIS A 138 9.25 -6.40 3.25
N SER A 139 9.64 -5.17 2.93
CA SER A 139 10.04 -4.17 3.93
C SER A 139 8.87 -3.81 4.85
N HIS A 140 7.65 -3.70 4.30
CA HIS A 140 6.43 -3.57 5.09
C HIS A 140 6.23 -4.78 6.03
N ALA A 141 6.34 -6.01 5.52
CA ALA A 141 6.21 -7.21 6.35
C ALA A 141 7.26 -7.29 7.46
N CYS A 142 8.53 -7.00 7.17
CA CYS A 142 9.59 -6.93 8.17
C CYS A 142 9.30 -5.87 9.22
N ARG A 143 8.86 -4.67 8.80
CA ARG A 143 8.50 -3.58 9.71
C ARG A 143 7.38 -3.99 10.68
N GLN A 144 6.41 -4.75 10.20
CA GLN A 144 5.31 -5.24 11.02
C GLN A 144 5.77 -6.28 12.06
N ILE A 145 6.73 -7.13 11.71
CA ILE A 145 7.37 -8.06 12.65
C ILE A 145 8.20 -7.31 13.70
N GLU A 146 9.02 -6.33 13.27
CA GLU A 146 9.88 -5.52 14.16
C GLU A 146 9.11 -4.75 15.22
N LEU A 147 7.88 -4.34 14.93
CA LEU A 147 7.03 -3.61 15.88
C LEU A 147 6.43 -4.51 16.97
N ASN A 148 6.88 -5.76 17.11
CA ASN A 148 6.35 -6.76 18.04
C ASN A 148 4.82 -6.86 17.99
N ALA A 149 4.26 -6.65 16.79
CA ALA A 149 2.86 -6.92 16.57
C ALA A 149 2.63 -8.39 16.94
N PRO A 150 1.72 -8.72 17.89
CA PRO A 150 1.14 -10.06 17.94
C PRO A 150 0.85 -10.50 16.50
N PRO A 151 0.99 -11.78 16.12
CA PRO A 151 0.69 -12.22 14.76
C PRO A 151 -0.73 -11.83 14.26
N LYS A 152 -1.60 -11.39 15.18
CA LYS A 152 -2.95 -10.84 14.98
C LYS A 152 -3.07 -9.29 15.00
N CYS A 153 -2.03 -8.52 15.35
CA CYS A 153 -2.01 -7.05 15.52
C CYS A 153 -1.05 -6.32 14.56
N VAL A 154 -0.80 -6.87 13.37
CA VAL A 154 -0.03 -6.25 12.25
C VAL A 154 -0.80 -5.07 11.60
N SER A 155 -1.69 -4.48 12.37
CA SER A 155 -3.02 -4.21 11.86
C SER A 155 -3.46 -2.84 12.39
N ASP A 156 -3.21 -2.50 13.64
CA ASP A 156 -3.55 -1.17 14.15
C ASP A 156 -2.56 -0.11 13.64
N VAL A 157 -3.01 0.64 12.63
CA VAL A 157 -2.92 2.09 12.59
C VAL A 157 -1.54 2.66 12.96
N LEU A 158 -0.82 3.07 11.92
CA LEU A 158 -0.36 4.45 11.83
C LEU A 158 -0.47 5.27 13.12
N GLY A 159 0.57 5.36 13.93
CA GLY A 159 0.64 6.50 14.83
C GLY A 159 1.57 6.31 15.99
N HIS A 160 2.82 6.74 15.80
CA HIS A 160 3.26 7.75 16.75
C HIS A 160 2.52 9.03 16.33
N THR A 161 1.73 9.64 17.20
CA THR A 161 2.10 9.91 18.59
C THR A 161 1.33 9.08 19.66
N ASP A 162 1.88 7.91 20.02
CA ASP A 162 2.06 7.30 21.37
C ASP A 162 0.82 6.92 22.25
N PRO A 163 0.96 6.06 23.30
CA PRO A 163 1.08 4.59 23.20
C PRO A 163 0.19 3.84 24.21
N GLU A 164 -1.14 3.89 24.11
CA GLU A 164 -1.98 3.15 25.08
C GLU A 164 -3.21 2.45 24.51
N SER A 165 -3.58 2.59 23.24
CA SER A 165 -4.89 2.08 22.81
C SER A 165 -5.01 1.75 21.34
N LEU A 166 -4.37 0.67 20.90
CA LEU A 166 -4.94 -0.13 19.82
C LEU A 166 -4.59 -1.61 20.01
N SER A 167 -5.28 -2.21 20.97
CA SER A 167 -5.64 -3.62 20.95
C SER A 167 -6.95 -3.78 20.16
N THR A 168 -7.00 -4.80 19.29
CA THR A 168 -8.22 -5.51 18.82
C THR A 168 -8.53 -5.36 17.32
N TYR A 169 -7.71 -6.01 16.50
CA TYR A 169 -8.15 -6.42 15.16
C TYR A 169 -9.07 -7.64 15.22
N VAL A 170 -10.38 -7.40 15.24
CA VAL A 170 -11.40 -8.42 15.06
C VAL A 170 -12.48 -7.91 14.13
N ARG A 171 -12.53 -8.43 12.89
CA ARG A 171 -13.70 -9.17 12.40
C ARG A 171 -13.39 -9.94 11.11
N VAL A 172 -13.25 -11.25 11.29
CA VAL A 172 -13.71 -12.29 10.34
C VAL A 172 -12.75 -12.66 9.18
N ALA A 173 -11.91 -13.66 9.46
CA ALA A 173 -12.09 -14.95 8.80
C ALA A 173 -12.59 -15.95 9.85
N HIS A 174 -13.91 -16.07 9.95
CA HIS A 174 -14.66 -16.76 11.01
C HIS A 174 -14.63 -18.30 10.91
N ASN A 175 -13.75 -18.92 10.11
CA ASN A 175 -13.80 -20.37 9.84
C ASN A 175 -12.53 -21.16 10.20
N ARG A 176 -11.54 -20.58 10.92
CA ARG A 176 -10.28 -21.30 11.19
C ARG A 176 -9.81 -21.33 12.65
N LEU A 177 -10.63 -20.86 13.57
CA LEU A 177 -10.35 -20.93 15.02
C LEU A 177 -11.17 -22.00 15.76
N ARG A 178 -11.81 -22.94 15.04
CA ARG A 178 -12.37 -24.16 15.63
C ARG A 178 -11.39 -25.33 15.66
N GLU A 179 -10.29 -25.30 14.90
CA GLU A 179 -9.39 -26.44 14.72
C GLU A 179 -8.14 -26.45 15.63
N LEU A 180 -7.99 -25.48 16.54
CA LEU A 180 -6.81 -25.42 17.44
C LEU A 180 -7.16 -25.57 18.93
N CYS A 181 -8.34 -26.10 19.25
CA CYS A 181 -8.56 -26.75 20.54
C CYS A 181 -7.90 -28.13 20.50
N LEU A 182 -6.60 -28.19 20.77
CA LEU A 182 -6.06 -29.38 21.40
C LEU A 182 -6.00 -29.11 22.90
N PRO A 183 -6.61 -29.99 23.73
CA PRO A 183 -6.56 -29.85 25.17
C PRO A 183 -5.14 -30.19 25.61
N MET A 184 -4.58 -29.43 26.53
CA MET A 184 -3.39 -29.86 27.24
C MET A 184 -3.51 -29.43 28.71
N PRO A 185 -2.89 -30.21 29.61
CA PRO A 185 -3.42 -30.64 30.91
C PRO A 185 -3.46 -29.56 31.99
#